data_AF-A0A957FX19-F1
#
_entry.id   AF-A0A957FX19-F1
#
_cell.length_a   1.000
_cell.length_b   1.000
_cell.length_c   1.000
_cell.angle_alpha   90.00
_cell.angle_beta   90.00
_cell.angle_gamma   90.00
#
_symmetry.space_group_name_H-M   'P 1'
#
loop_
_entity.id
_entity.type
_entity.pdbx_description
1 polymer ?
#
loop_
_entity_poly.entity_id
_entity_poly.type
_entity_poly.pdbx_seq_one_letter_code
_entity_poly.pdbx_strand_id
1 'polypeptide(L)'
;MLIQQLALLASQAGRIVHTVHWDVSRAAFETPDIQQRYPEIDGVTHAAIRKAVGIWSRDAIRQWDEAYPEAEHILIGEVPLLGSRLIELAVPHDDEAEALLTGEGSLFVVPVPSWEVRAVIEQSRARTFTEPQHEKERLDASPDVLRALWREINSLARRINLTKAAEDAPYNPYIYGGVYAALLRHRPHQLILIDEVLRPAKSVYELQVVSSQLQADLETVNAIFERLENEYTPAELEELVDNWHAIITDTPRHADAGPELFLPVPELLPGSATTTNLTAAQRTALRELLALPLEADTALVVAALDKALETFALADRPDPVLANSRKFDVYDSYFNVQRTDADTGPAFLAGLLQAYRNVLQNLAVPPDSLTVLEAPLLRIALETAIRTFTIEETDV
;
A
#
# COMPACT_ATOMS: atom_id res chain seq x y z
N MET A 1 5.33 3.09 -13.90
CA MET A 1 4.05 3.83 -14.05
C MET A 1 4.00 5.08 -13.18
N LEU A 2 4.14 4.98 -11.85
CA LEU A 2 4.07 6.17 -10.97
C LEU A 2 5.20 7.19 -11.24
N ILE A 3 6.45 6.73 -11.40
CA ILE A 3 7.59 7.62 -11.66
C ILE A 3 7.39 8.49 -12.92
N GLN A 4 6.80 7.93 -13.98
CA GLN A 4 6.46 8.68 -15.19
C GLN A 4 5.46 9.78 -14.89
N GLN A 5 4.42 9.49 -14.13
CA GLN A 5 3.39 10.48 -13.79
C GLN A 5 3.95 11.58 -12.89
N LEU A 6 4.79 11.23 -11.91
CA LEU A 6 5.49 12.21 -11.08
C LEU A 6 6.42 13.11 -11.91
N ALA A 7 7.19 12.53 -12.84
CA ALA A 7 8.06 13.30 -13.73
C ALA A 7 7.26 14.24 -14.65
N LEU A 8 6.13 13.79 -15.19
CA LEU A 8 5.24 14.63 -16.00
C LEU A 8 4.64 15.78 -15.19
N LEU A 9 4.13 15.50 -13.99
CA LEU A 9 3.56 16.52 -13.09
C LEU A 9 4.63 17.55 -12.67
N ALA A 10 5.82 17.09 -12.31
CA ALA A 10 6.92 17.97 -11.95
C ALA A 10 7.33 18.87 -13.13
N SER A 11 7.47 18.31 -14.33
CA SER A 11 7.77 19.07 -15.54
C SER A 11 6.67 20.09 -15.87
N GLN A 12 5.40 19.71 -15.76
CA GLN A 12 4.26 20.63 -15.93
C GLN A 12 4.23 21.75 -14.89
N ALA A 13 4.72 21.49 -13.68
CA ALA A 13 4.92 22.48 -12.62
C ALA A 13 6.17 23.36 -12.84
N GLY A 14 6.88 23.21 -13.96
CA GLY A 14 8.07 24.00 -14.31
C GLY A 14 9.35 23.53 -13.61
N ARG A 15 9.39 22.31 -13.07
CA ARG A 15 10.58 21.75 -12.43
C ARG A 15 11.53 21.11 -13.44
N ILE A 16 12.82 21.15 -13.14
CA ILE A 16 13.87 20.43 -13.86
C ILE A 16 14.00 19.04 -13.22
N VAL A 17 13.61 18.00 -13.97
CA VAL A 17 13.46 16.64 -13.41
C VAL A 17 14.75 15.84 -13.59
N HIS A 18 15.26 15.32 -12.48
CA HIS A 18 16.33 14.33 -12.42
C HIS A 18 15.75 13.01 -11.90
N THR A 19 16.35 11.88 -12.24
CA THR A 19 15.86 10.58 -11.79
C THR A 19 16.95 9.64 -11.29
N VAL A 20 16.63 8.84 -10.28
CA VAL A 20 17.44 7.68 -9.86
C VAL A 20 16.57 6.43 -9.91
N HIS A 21 17.01 5.42 -10.66
CA HIS A 21 16.24 4.20 -10.89
C HIS A 21 17.11 3.00 -10.59
N TRP A 22 16.60 2.04 -9.80
CA TRP A 22 17.31 0.80 -9.51
C TRP A 22 17.96 0.16 -10.75
N ASP A 23 17.20 -0.11 -11.81
CA ASP A 23 17.72 -0.82 -12.99
C ASP A 23 18.77 -0.02 -13.78
N VAL A 24 18.63 1.31 -13.83
CA VAL A 24 19.59 2.19 -14.51
C VAL A 24 20.88 2.29 -13.71
N SER A 25 20.75 2.49 -12.40
CA SER A 25 21.88 2.59 -11.48
C SER A 25 22.64 1.27 -11.39
N ARG A 26 21.93 0.14 -11.30
CA ARG A 26 22.51 -1.22 -11.25
C ARG A 26 23.39 -1.52 -12.46
N ALA A 27 23.00 -1.06 -13.65
CA ALA A 27 23.74 -1.34 -14.89
C ALA A 27 25.21 -0.88 -14.85
N ALA A 28 25.52 0.19 -14.11
CA ALA A 28 26.90 0.64 -13.93
C ALA A 28 27.77 -0.36 -13.13
N PHE A 29 27.15 -1.17 -12.28
CA PHE A 29 27.78 -2.18 -11.42
C PHE A 29 27.76 -3.59 -12.04
N GLU A 30 27.26 -3.74 -13.27
CA GLU A 30 27.12 -5.02 -13.99
C GLU A 30 28.12 -5.11 -15.16
N THR A 31 29.34 -4.61 -14.98
CA THR A 31 30.40 -4.74 -16.00
C THR A 31 30.87 -6.20 -16.12
N PRO A 32 31.46 -6.61 -17.26
CA PRO A 32 31.92 -7.99 -17.45
C PRO A 32 32.85 -8.50 -16.33
N ASP A 33 33.78 -7.65 -15.86
CA ASP A 33 34.71 -8.00 -14.78
C ASP A 33 34.00 -8.15 -13.41
N ILE A 34 32.97 -7.33 -13.15
CA ILE A 34 32.20 -7.41 -11.92
C ILE A 34 31.27 -8.62 -11.94
N GLN A 35 30.59 -8.87 -13.06
CA GLN A 35 29.73 -10.05 -13.22
C GLN A 35 30.50 -11.38 -13.14
N GLN A 36 31.79 -11.39 -13.50
CA GLN A 36 32.64 -12.56 -13.30
C GLN A 36 32.89 -12.85 -11.81
N ARG A 37 33.02 -11.81 -10.98
CA ARG A 37 33.23 -11.94 -9.53
C ARG A 37 31.93 -12.15 -8.75
N TYR A 38 30.86 -11.48 -9.18
CA TYR A 38 29.56 -11.41 -8.53
C TYR A 38 28.44 -11.73 -9.54
N PRO A 39 28.34 -12.99 -10.00
CA PRO A 39 27.40 -13.35 -11.03
C PRO A 39 25.95 -13.28 -10.53
N GLU A 40 25.03 -12.97 -11.45
CA GLU A 40 23.60 -13.20 -11.23
C GLU A 40 23.34 -14.71 -11.14
N ILE A 41 22.57 -15.14 -10.14
CA ILE A 41 22.17 -16.53 -9.93
C ILE A 41 20.64 -16.59 -10.00
N ASP A 42 20.07 -17.44 -10.85
CA ASP A 42 18.62 -17.62 -10.98
C ASP A 42 17.79 -16.33 -11.22
N GLY A 43 18.35 -15.34 -11.94
CA GLY A 43 17.69 -14.05 -12.18
C GLY A 43 17.77 -13.07 -11.02
N VAL A 44 18.59 -13.38 -10.01
CA VAL A 44 18.70 -12.67 -8.74
C VAL A 44 20.06 -11.97 -8.69
N THR A 45 20.06 -10.63 -8.76
CA THR A 45 21.29 -9.82 -8.69
C THR A 45 22.08 -10.14 -7.42
N HIS A 46 23.40 -10.32 -7.54
CA HIS A 46 24.29 -10.71 -6.43
C HIS A 46 24.24 -9.72 -5.26
N ALA A 47 24.37 -10.23 -4.01
CA ALA A 47 24.30 -9.44 -2.78
C ALA A 47 25.28 -8.25 -2.77
N ALA A 48 26.53 -8.49 -3.15
CA ALA A 48 27.56 -7.46 -3.28
C ALA A 48 27.15 -6.30 -4.20
N ILE A 49 26.54 -6.58 -5.36
CA ILE A 49 26.06 -5.55 -6.30
C ILE A 49 24.93 -4.74 -5.65
N ARG A 50 24.01 -5.40 -4.94
CA ARG A 50 22.91 -4.68 -4.27
C ARG A 50 23.41 -3.73 -3.20
N LYS A 51 24.33 -4.21 -2.37
CA LYS A 51 24.96 -3.41 -1.34
C LYS A 51 25.74 -2.22 -1.95
N ALA A 52 26.48 -2.47 -3.04
CA ALA A 52 27.23 -1.43 -3.74
C ALA A 52 26.32 -0.31 -4.27
N VAL A 53 25.24 -0.68 -4.97
CA VAL A 53 24.27 0.29 -5.51
C VAL A 53 23.59 1.05 -4.37
N GLY A 54 23.26 0.37 -3.28
CA GLY A 54 22.71 0.97 -2.07
C GLY A 54 23.60 2.04 -1.46
N ILE A 55 24.87 1.72 -1.20
CA ILE A 55 25.87 2.66 -0.67
C ILE A 55 26.06 3.83 -1.63
N TRP A 56 26.26 3.54 -2.91
CA TRP A 56 26.41 4.55 -3.96
C TRP A 56 25.25 5.54 -3.96
N SER A 57 24.02 5.05 -3.83
CA SER A 57 22.83 5.88 -3.98
C SER A 57 22.74 7.01 -2.94
N ARG A 58 23.28 6.80 -1.73
CA ARG A 58 23.34 7.84 -0.70
C ARG A 58 24.27 8.97 -1.11
N ASP A 59 25.47 8.62 -1.56
CA ASP A 59 26.45 9.59 -2.06
C ASP A 59 25.96 10.29 -3.33
N ALA A 60 25.27 9.57 -4.22
CA ALA A 60 24.74 10.13 -5.45
C ALA A 60 23.64 11.17 -5.19
N ILE A 61 22.76 10.94 -4.20
CA ILE A 61 21.74 11.92 -3.79
C ILE A 61 22.40 13.17 -3.20
N ARG A 62 23.40 13.00 -2.33
CA ARG A 62 24.16 14.12 -1.77
C ARG A 62 24.84 14.95 -2.87
N GLN A 63 25.57 14.30 -3.77
CA GLN A 63 26.25 14.98 -4.88
C GLN A 63 25.27 15.68 -5.81
N TRP A 64 24.08 15.11 -6.02
CA TRP A 64 23.03 15.76 -6.80
C TRP A 64 22.52 17.03 -6.11
N ASP A 65 22.24 16.99 -4.80
CA ASP A 65 21.79 18.16 -4.04
C ASP A 65 22.82 19.30 -4.08
N GLU A 66 24.11 18.97 -3.95
CA GLU A 66 25.22 19.93 -4.06
C GLU A 66 25.35 20.53 -5.47
N ALA A 67 25.10 19.73 -6.51
CA ALA A 67 25.19 20.18 -7.89
C ALA A 67 23.99 21.04 -8.33
N TYR A 68 22.85 20.89 -7.68
CA TYR A 68 21.57 21.52 -8.05
C TYR A 68 20.83 22.10 -6.83
N PRO A 69 21.40 23.10 -6.13
CA PRO A 69 20.82 23.65 -4.91
C PRO A 69 19.54 24.48 -5.16
N GLU A 70 19.26 24.86 -6.41
CA GLU A 70 18.11 25.67 -6.75
C GLU A 70 16.81 24.87 -6.67
N ALA A 71 15.78 25.46 -6.05
CA ALA A 71 14.49 24.82 -5.82
C ALA A 71 13.72 24.45 -7.11
N GLU A 72 14.18 24.85 -8.29
CA GLU A 72 13.60 24.41 -9.56
C GLU A 72 13.95 22.96 -9.91
N HIS A 73 15.07 22.45 -9.41
CA HIS A 73 15.49 21.07 -9.60
C HIS A 73 14.72 20.11 -8.68
N ILE A 74 14.42 18.90 -9.15
CA ILE A 74 13.80 17.84 -8.37
C ILE A 74 14.37 16.48 -8.74
N LEU A 75 14.71 15.67 -7.74
CA LEU A 75 15.11 14.28 -7.92
C LEU A 75 13.93 13.36 -7.63
N ILE A 76 13.60 12.50 -8.59
CA ILE A 76 12.53 11.50 -8.46
C ILE A 76 13.14 10.10 -8.51
N GLY A 77 12.94 9.32 -7.44
CA GLY A 77 13.50 7.99 -7.29
C GLY A 77 12.51 6.87 -7.55
N GLU A 78 12.91 5.84 -8.30
CA GLU A 78 12.32 4.49 -8.23
C GLU A 78 13.16 3.66 -7.25
N VAL A 79 12.64 3.55 -6.02
CA VAL A 79 13.37 3.00 -4.86
C VAL A 79 12.70 1.71 -4.36
N PRO A 80 12.92 0.56 -5.01
CA PRO A 80 12.25 -0.68 -4.63
C PRO A 80 12.91 -1.30 -3.39
N LEU A 81 12.47 -0.99 -2.17
CA LEU A 81 13.15 -1.45 -0.94
C LEU A 81 13.25 -2.98 -0.73
N LEU A 82 12.29 -3.75 -1.25
CA LEU A 82 12.22 -5.21 -1.01
C LEU A 82 13.39 -5.95 -1.66
N GLY A 83 13.96 -6.88 -0.90
CA GLY A 83 15.11 -7.70 -1.32
C GLY A 83 16.44 -6.94 -1.28
N SER A 84 16.58 -5.98 -0.36
CA SER A 84 17.79 -5.15 -0.20
C SER A 84 18.15 -4.29 -1.41
N ARG A 85 17.15 -3.81 -2.15
CA ARG A 85 17.36 -2.93 -3.30
C ARG A 85 17.18 -1.48 -2.86
N LEU A 86 18.28 -0.73 -2.78
CA LEU A 86 18.30 0.65 -2.26
C LEU A 86 17.76 0.79 -0.82
N ILE A 87 17.85 -0.28 -0.01
CA ILE A 87 17.35 -0.26 1.37
C ILE A 87 18.13 0.73 2.24
N GLU A 88 19.36 1.03 1.87
CA GLU A 88 20.25 2.04 2.45
C GLU A 88 19.61 3.43 2.47
N LEU A 89 18.66 3.72 1.57
CA LEU A 89 17.92 4.98 1.58
C LEU A 89 16.87 5.04 2.70
N ALA A 90 16.37 3.90 3.18
CA ALA A 90 15.42 3.82 4.29
C ALA A 90 16.10 3.65 5.66
N VAL A 91 17.29 3.04 5.69
CA VAL A 91 18.06 2.81 6.91
C VAL A 91 18.80 4.07 7.33
N PRO A 92 18.74 4.49 8.62
CA PRO A 92 19.57 5.57 9.14
C PRO A 92 21.06 5.25 9.01
N HIS A 93 21.82 6.19 8.47
CA HIS A 93 23.28 6.14 8.46
C HIS A 93 23.86 7.43 9.03
N ASP A 94 25.06 7.33 9.61
CA ASP A 94 25.84 8.49 10.07
C ASP A 94 26.66 9.04 8.89
N ASP A 95 25.98 9.72 7.96
CA ASP A 95 26.60 10.35 6.80
C ASP A 95 25.87 11.64 6.40
N GLU A 96 26.44 12.37 5.44
CA GLU A 96 25.93 13.66 4.98
C GLU A 96 24.59 13.54 4.23
N ALA A 97 24.27 12.38 3.65
CA ALA A 97 23.00 12.16 2.97
C ALA A 97 21.82 12.05 3.96
N GLU A 98 22.07 11.67 5.21
CA GLU A 98 21.03 11.44 6.21
C GLU A 98 20.21 12.72 6.51
N ALA A 99 20.86 13.88 6.55
CA ALA A 99 20.18 15.16 6.75
C ALA A 99 19.20 15.48 5.60
N LEU A 100 19.56 15.11 4.36
CA LEU A 100 18.70 15.28 3.19
C LEU A 100 17.51 14.32 3.23
N LEU A 101 17.75 13.04 3.54
CA LEU A 101 16.73 11.98 3.55
C LEU A 101 15.72 12.12 4.69
N THR A 102 16.06 12.85 5.75
CA THR A 102 15.18 13.12 6.90
C THR A 102 14.58 14.53 6.87
N GLY A 103 15.11 15.42 6.04
CA GLY A 103 14.67 16.81 5.93
C GLY A 103 13.34 17.00 5.21
N GLU A 104 12.75 18.19 5.35
CA GLU A 104 11.46 18.57 4.76
C GLU A 104 11.46 18.60 3.21
N GLY A 105 12.64 18.62 2.59
CA GLY A 105 12.81 18.56 1.12
C GLY A 105 12.66 17.16 0.53
N SER A 106 12.57 16.12 1.37
CA SER A 106 12.47 14.72 0.94
C SER A 106 11.13 14.11 1.35
N LEU A 107 10.54 13.31 0.46
CA LEU A 107 9.33 12.55 0.75
C LEU A 107 9.37 11.18 0.07
N PHE A 108 9.22 10.13 0.86
CA PHE A 108 9.02 8.78 0.36
C PHE A 108 7.54 8.50 0.13
N VAL A 109 7.15 8.31 -1.13
CA VAL A 109 5.78 8.03 -1.50
C VAL A 109 5.61 6.54 -1.76
N VAL A 110 4.72 5.89 -1.01
CA VAL A 110 4.38 4.48 -1.18
C VAL A 110 3.02 4.38 -1.89
N PRO A 111 2.98 4.03 -3.18
CA PRO A 111 1.72 3.72 -3.83
C PRO A 111 1.17 2.40 -3.29
N VAL A 112 -0.05 2.43 -2.77
CA VAL A 112 -0.77 1.27 -2.26
C VAL A 112 -1.94 1.00 -3.19
N PRO A 113 -1.82 0.07 -4.16
CA PRO A 113 -2.94 -0.30 -5.04
C PRO A 113 -4.15 -0.79 -4.26
N SER A 114 -5.37 -0.42 -4.66
CA SER A 114 -6.57 -1.11 -4.23
C SER A 114 -6.55 -2.57 -4.72
N TRP A 115 -7.45 -3.41 -4.22
CA TRP A 115 -7.59 -4.78 -4.73
C TRP A 115 -7.93 -4.83 -6.22
N GLU A 116 -8.80 -3.94 -6.68
CA GLU A 116 -9.21 -3.84 -8.08
C GLU A 116 -8.04 -3.42 -8.96
N VAL A 117 -7.31 -2.37 -8.56
CA VAL A 117 -6.12 -1.91 -9.27
C VAL A 117 -5.05 -3.00 -9.27
N ARG A 118 -4.85 -3.68 -8.14
CA ARG A 118 -3.92 -4.81 -8.05
C ARG A 118 -4.29 -5.92 -9.03
N ALA A 119 -5.55 -6.32 -9.09
CA ALA A 119 -6.03 -7.35 -10.01
C ALA A 119 -5.76 -6.96 -11.47
N VAL A 120 -5.98 -5.69 -11.82
CA VAL A 120 -5.67 -5.17 -13.16
C VAL A 120 -4.16 -5.18 -13.44
N ILE A 121 -3.32 -4.79 -12.48
CA ILE A 121 -1.86 -4.83 -12.60
C ILE A 121 -1.38 -6.27 -12.85
N GLU A 122 -1.87 -7.24 -12.09
CA GLU A 122 -1.48 -8.65 -12.23
C GLU A 122 -1.93 -9.24 -13.57
N GLN A 123 -3.15 -8.94 -14.01
CA GLN A 123 -3.63 -9.35 -15.34
C GLN A 123 -2.85 -8.70 -16.48
N SER A 124 -2.50 -7.42 -16.34
CA SER A 124 -1.72 -6.69 -17.34
C SER A 124 -0.31 -7.27 -17.45
N ARG A 125 0.34 -7.56 -16.31
CA ARG A 125 1.66 -8.20 -16.29
C ARG A 125 1.65 -9.62 -16.85
N ALA A 126 0.62 -10.41 -16.55
CA ALA A 126 0.48 -11.74 -17.16
C ALA A 126 0.41 -11.65 -18.69
N ARG A 127 -0.27 -10.62 -19.22
CA ARG A 127 -0.37 -10.36 -20.66
C ARG A 127 0.94 -9.87 -21.27
N THR A 128 1.60 -8.88 -20.68
CA THR A 128 2.87 -8.34 -21.22
C THR A 128 4.01 -9.34 -21.13
N PHE A 129 4.00 -10.24 -20.13
CA PHE A 129 4.93 -11.36 -20.08
C PHE A 129 4.75 -12.33 -21.26
N THR A 130 3.49 -12.59 -21.66
CA THR A 130 3.21 -13.42 -22.85
C THR A 130 3.38 -12.68 -24.18
N GLU A 131 3.14 -11.37 -24.21
CA GLU A 131 3.11 -10.52 -25.41
C GLU A 131 3.75 -9.14 -25.14
N PRO A 132 5.09 -9.05 -25.06
CA PRO A 132 5.79 -7.80 -24.72
C PRO A 132 5.76 -6.82 -25.90
N GLN A 133 5.41 -5.56 -25.63
CA GLN A 133 5.36 -4.46 -26.59
C GLN A 133 6.63 -3.59 -26.58
N HIS A 134 7.50 -3.74 -25.58
CA HIS A 134 8.79 -3.06 -25.47
C HIS A 134 9.90 -4.04 -25.02
N GLU A 135 11.16 -3.78 -25.40
CA GLU A 135 12.30 -4.66 -25.06
C GLU A 135 12.46 -4.83 -23.54
N LYS A 136 12.30 -3.74 -22.79
CA LYS A 136 12.34 -3.75 -21.32
C LYS A 136 11.19 -4.53 -20.66
N GLU A 137 10.04 -4.71 -21.33
CA GLU A 137 8.93 -5.53 -20.79
C GLU A 137 9.24 -7.02 -20.81
N ARG A 138 10.24 -7.46 -21.59
CA ARG A 138 10.76 -8.83 -21.55
C ARG A 138 11.56 -9.13 -20.29
N LEU A 139 12.00 -8.07 -19.61
CA LEU A 139 12.76 -8.13 -18.36
C LEU A 139 11.84 -7.98 -17.14
N ASP A 140 10.52 -7.86 -17.34
CA ASP A 140 9.59 -7.81 -16.23
C ASP A 140 9.63 -9.10 -15.40
N ALA A 141 9.58 -8.95 -14.08
CA ALA A 141 9.53 -10.07 -13.15
C ALA A 141 8.32 -10.97 -13.44
N SER A 142 8.54 -12.28 -13.47
CA SER A 142 7.48 -13.26 -13.72
C SER A 142 6.41 -13.24 -12.62
N PRO A 143 5.18 -13.74 -12.88
CA PRO A 143 4.14 -13.86 -11.85
C PRO A 143 4.58 -14.64 -10.60
N ASP A 144 5.51 -15.59 -10.75
CA ASP A 144 6.05 -16.37 -9.62
C ASP A 144 6.95 -15.53 -8.72
N VAL A 145 7.73 -14.61 -9.28
CA VAL A 145 8.52 -13.64 -8.52
C VAL A 145 7.61 -12.70 -7.74
N LEU A 146 6.50 -12.24 -8.33
CA LEU A 146 5.51 -11.41 -7.61
C LEU A 146 4.88 -12.16 -6.44
N ARG A 147 4.55 -13.44 -6.62
CA ARG A 147 4.03 -14.29 -5.53
C ARG A 147 5.08 -14.51 -4.44
N ALA A 148 6.35 -14.67 -4.79
CA ALA A 148 7.44 -14.78 -3.84
C ALA A 148 7.63 -13.49 -3.03
N LEU A 149 7.67 -12.33 -3.70
CA LEU A 149 7.74 -11.02 -3.05
C LEU A 149 6.54 -10.78 -2.12
N TRP A 150 5.34 -11.22 -2.51
CA TRP A 150 4.16 -11.09 -1.65
C TRP A 150 4.24 -11.99 -0.41
N ARG A 151 4.71 -13.24 -0.56
CA ARG A 151 4.98 -14.13 0.58
C ARG A 151 5.98 -13.52 1.54
N GLU A 152 7.03 -12.87 1.02
CA GLU A 152 8.02 -12.15 1.83
C GLU A 152 7.38 -10.99 2.63
N ILE A 153 6.52 -10.19 1.99
CA ILE A 153 5.77 -9.12 2.68
C ILE A 153 4.89 -9.69 3.80
N ASN A 154 4.13 -10.75 3.54
CA ASN A 154 3.27 -11.36 4.57
C ASN A 154 4.09 -11.96 5.72
N SER A 155 5.21 -12.61 5.43
CA SER A 155 6.11 -13.16 6.44
C SER A 155 6.69 -12.04 7.30
N LEU A 156 7.12 -10.93 6.68
CA LEU A 156 7.61 -9.76 7.39
C LEU A 156 6.52 -9.10 8.25
N ALA A 157 5.31 -8.93 7.70
CA ALA A 157 4.16 -8.40 8.43
C ALA A 157 3.82 -9.23 9.68
N ARG A 158 3.97 -10.56 9.61
CA ARG A 158 3.83 -11.44 10.77
C ARG A 158 4.93 -11.22 11.80
N ARG A 159 6.20 -11.17 11.35
CA ARG A 159 7.36 -10.96 12.24
C ARG A 159 7.25 -9.67 13.05
N ILE A 160 6.70 -8.62 12.46
CA ILE A 160 6.48 -7.33 13.14
C ILE A 160 5.13 -7.22 13.85
N ASN A 161 4.36 -8.31 13.93
CA ASN A 161 3.01 -8.37 14.54
C ASN A 161 1.97 -7.43 13.90
N LEU A 162 2.12 -7.08 12.62
CA LEU A 162 1.15 -6.29 11.86
C LEU A 162 -0.07 -7.11 11.46
N THR A 163 0.09 -8.42 11.24
CA THR A 163 -1.00 -9.30 10.82
C THR A 163 -0.87 -10.71 11.40
N LYS A 164 -2.01 -11.41 11.49
CA LYS A 164 -2.08 -12.86 11.73
C LYS A 164 -2.39 -13.66 10.45
N ALA A 165 -2.70 -12.98 9.34
CA ALA A 165 -2.98 -13.59 8.05
C ALA A 165 -1.86 -14.54 7.62
N ALA A 166 -2.18 -15.60 6.88
CA ALA A 166 -1.21 -16.59 6.41
C ALA A 166 -0.13 -15.99 5.51
N GLU A 167 1.05 -16.61 5.43
CA GLU A 167 2.13 -16.14 4.52
C GLU A 167 1.70 -16.18 3.05
N ASP A 168 0.83 -17.12 2.70
CA ASP A 168 0.21 -17.29 1.39
C ASP A 168 -1.13 -16.57 1.24
N ALA A 169 -1.52 -15.72 2.20
CA ALA A 169 -2.72 -14.90 2.09
C ALA A 169 -2.66 -14.03 0.82
N PRO A 170 -3.80 -13.73 0.17
CA PRO A 170 -3.84 -12.88 -1.02
C PRO A 170 -3.39 -11.44 -0.71
N TYR A 171 -3.19 -10.65 -1.76
CA TYR A 171 -2.84 -9.23 -1.63
C TYR A 171 -3.81 -8.50 -0.70
N ASN A 172 -3.25 -7.72 0.24
CA ASN A 172 -4.00 -6.84 1.10
C ASN A 172 -3.30 -5.46 1.17
N PRO A 173 -3.96 -4.37 0.76
CA PRO A 173 -3.38 -3.03 0.73
C PRO A 173 -2.92 -2.55 2.11
N TYR A 174 -3.60 -2.96 3.19
CA TYR A 174 -3.22 -2.58 4.56
C TYR A 174 -1.94 -3.29 5.01
N ILE A 175 -1.79 -4.57 4.69
CA ILE A 175 -0.55 -5.32 4.98
C ILE A 175 0.61 -4.71 4.18
N TYR A 176 0.38 -4.47 2.87
CA TYR A 176 1.37 -3.87 1.99
C TYR A 176 1.82 -2.49 2.51
N GLY A 177 0.88 -1.56 2.68
CA GLY A 177 1.16 -0.21 3.15
C GLY A 177 1.80 -0.19 4.54
N GLY A 178 1.31 -1.02 5.46
CA GLY A 178 1.83 -1.10 6.83
C GLY A 178 3.28 -1.61 6.90
N VAL A 179 3.66 -2.58 6.06
CA VAL A 179 5.07 -3.04 5.98
C VAL A 179 5.99 -1.93 5.49
N TYR A 180 5.60 -1.21 4.43
CA TYR A 180 6.41 -0.10 3.92
C TYR A 180 6.47 1.08 4.89
N ALA A 181 5.37 1.41 5.58
CA ALA A 181 5.37 2.43 6.64
C ALA A 181 6.33 2.05 7.78
N ALA A 182 6.33 0.77 8.18
CA ALA A 182 7.28 0.29 9.17
C ALA A 182 8.74 0.45 8.68
N LEU A 183 9.04 0.02 7.45
CA LEU A 183 10.38 0.14 6.85
C LEU A 183 10.84 1.60 6.78
N LEU A 184 9.92 2.52 6.47
CA LEU A 184 10.17 3.95 6.31
C LEU A 184 9.98 4.76 7.61
N ARG A 185 9.92 4.12 8.78
CA ARG A 185 9.68 4.81 10.07
C ARG A 185 10.69 5.91 10.42
N HIS A 186 11.85 5.91 9.78
CA HIS A 186 12.90 6.92 9.94
C HIS A 186 12.95 7.95 8.80
N ARG A 187 11.93 7.96 7.93
CA ARG A 187 11.85 8.83 6.76
C ARG A 187 10.50 9.56 6.75
N PRO A 188 10.45 10.81 6.28
CA PRO A 188 9.19 11.44 5.89
C PRO A 188 8.56 10.57 4.79
N HIS A 189 7.40 9.99 5.07
CA HIS A 189 6.73 9.11 4.14
C HIS A 189 5.22 9.32 4.11
N GLN A 190 4.63 9.00 2.96
CA GLN A 190 3.20 9.04 2.76
C GLN A 190 2.74 7.80 2.00
N LEU A 191 1.69 7.17 2.52
CA LEU A 191 0.96 6.13 1.81
C LEU A 191 -0.08 6.81 0.91
N ILE A 192 -0.11 6.46 -0.38
CA ILE A 192 -1.12 6.95 -1.32
C ILE A 192 -1.90 5.74 -1.83
N LEU A 193 -3.18 5.67 -1.49
CA LEU A 193 -4.09 4.69 -2.06
C LEU A 193 -4.26 4.96 -3.55
N ILE A 194 -4.04 3.94 -4.37
CA ILE A 194 -4.23 3.99 -5.82
C ILE A 194 -5.43 3.11 -6.15
N ASP A 195 -6.59 3.72 -6.29
CA ASP A 195 -7.88 3.10 -6.65
C ASP A 195 -8.24 3.26 -8.13
N GLU A 196 -7.48 4.08 -8.86
CA GLU A 196 -7.63 4.25 -10.30
C GLU A 196 -6.50 3.61 -11.10
N VAL A 197 -6.88 2.95 -12.20
CA VAL A 197 -5.91 2.41 -13.17
C VAL A 197 -5.42 3.55 -14.06
N LEU A 198 -4.23 4.05 -13.77
CA LEU A 198 -3.54 5.02 -14.63
C LEU A 198 -3.18 4.34 -15.96
N ARG A 199 -3.73 4.84 -17.06
CA ARG A 199 -3.43 4.35 -18.42
C ARG A 199 -2.35 5.23 -19.04
N PRO A 200 -1.09 4.78 -19.12
CA PRO A 200 -0.06 5.57 -19.76
C PRO A 200 -0.37 5.65 -21.26
N ALA A 201 -0.24 6.84 -21.86
CA ALA A 201 -0.51 7.06 -23.28
C ALA A 201 0.53 6.41 -24.21
N LYS A 202 1.69 6.01 -23.65
CA LYS A 202 2.84 5.33 -24.30
C LYS A 202 3.52 4.40 -23.30
N SER A 203 4.65 3.78 -23.67
CA SER A 203 5.48 3.00 -22.74
C SER A 203 5.85 3.82 -21.49
N VAL A 204 5.83 3.16 -20.32
CA VAL A 204 6.21 3.78 -19.03
C VAL A 204 7.70 4.15 -18.95
N TYR A 205 8.50 3.67 -19.91
CA TYR A 205 9.93 3.94 -20.02
C TYR A 205 10.27 5.12 -20.94
N GLU A 206 9.29 5.67 -21.68
CA GLU A 206 9.49 6.91 -22.45
C GLU A 206 9.28 8.14 -21.55
N LEU A 207 10.39 8.62 -20.96
CA LEU A 207 10.43 9.82 -20.12
C LEU A 207 11.11 10.97 -20.86
N GLN A 208 10.42 11.59 -21.83
CA GLN A 208 10.98 12.71 -22.61
C GLN A 208 11.21 14.00 -21.78
N VAL A 209 10.75 14.03 -20.53
CA VAL A 209 10.80 15.19 -19.63
C VAL A 209 11.97 15.17 -18.64
N VAL A 210 12.80 14.12 -18.66
CA VAL A 210 13.90 13.94 -17.70
C VAL A 210 15.16 14.64 -18.22
N SER A 211 15.72 15.53 -17.41
CA SER A 211 16.93 16.29 -17.70
C SER A 211 18.20 15.46 -17.53
N SER A 212 18.30 14.67 -16.46
CA SER A 212 19.38 13.70 -16.29
C SER A 212 18.99 12.51 -15.44
N GLN A 213 19.74 11.42 -15.57
CA GLN A 213 19.60 10.21 -14.77
C GLN A 213 20.88 9.99 -13.99
N LEU A 214 20.78 9.74 -12.69
CA LEU A 214 21.93 9.48 -11.83
C LEU A 214 22.50 8.09 -12.15
N GLN A 215 23.79 8.05 -12.43
CA GLN A 215 24.53 6.82 -12.71
C GLN A 215 25.97 6.96 -12.20
N ALA A 216 26.51 5.89 -11.63
CA ALA A 216 27.90 5.85 -11.19
C ALA A 216 28.86 5.83 -12.39
N ASP A 217 29.98 6.52 -12.27
CA ASP A 217 31.12 6.33 -13.17
C ASP A 217 31.99 5.14 -12.72
N LEU A 218 32.91 4.71 -13.60
CA LEU A 218 33.73 3.53 -13.36
C LEU A 218 34.68 3.70 -12.14
N GLU A 219 35.16 4.91 -11.91
CA GLU A 219 36.04 5.21 -10.77
C GLU A 219 35.29 5.04 -9.45
N THR A 220 34.08 5.59 -9.37
CA THR A 220 33.18 5.45 -8.23
C THR A 220 32.79 3.99 -7.99
N VAL A 221 32.44 3.25 -9.05
CA VAL A 221 32.11 1.82 -8.94
C VAL A 221 33.28 1.03 -8.34
N ASN A 222 34.50 1.25 -8.84
CA ASN A 222 35.68 0.55 -8.33
C ASN A 222 35.98 0.91 -6.87
N ALA A 223 35.90 2.18 -6.51
CA ALA A 223 36.11 2.63 -5.14
C ALA A 223 35.11 2.00 -4.15
N ILE A 224 33.84 1.86 -4.56
CA ILE A 224 32.81 1.21 -3.74
C ILE A 224 33.08 -0.28 -3.57
N PHE A 225 33.47 -0.99 -4.63
CA PHE A 225 33.82 -2.40 -4.50
C PHE A 225 35.08 -2.62 -3.65
N GLU A 226 36.11 -1.79 -3.80
CA GLU A 226 37.30 -1.85 -2.96
C GLU A 226 36.93 -1.62 -1.48
N ARG A 227 36.07 -0.64 -1.20
CA ARG A 227 35.55 -0.41 0.15
C ARG A 227 34.78 -1.62 0.69
N LEU A 228 33.84 -2.16 -0.11
CA LEU A 228 33.04 -3.31 0.28
C LEU A 228 33.88 -4.55 0.59
N GLU A 229 34.85 -4.86 -0.28
CA GLU A 229 35.76 -6.01 -0.13
C GLU A 229 36.70 -5.85 1.09
N ASN A 230 36.98 -4.62 1.51
CA ASN A 230 37.77 -4.33 2.72
C ASN A 230 36.93 -4.38 4.01
N GLU A 231 35.65 -3.98 3.93
CA GLU A 231 34.77 -3.88 5.10
C GLU A 231 34.01 -5.18 5.40
N TYR A 232 33.71 -5.99 4.38
CA TYR A 232 32.83 -7.15 4.52
C TYR A 232 33.38 -8.39 3.82
N THR A 233 33.21 -9.53 4.47
CA THR A 233 33.35 -10.84 3.83
C THR A 233 32.13 -11.15 2.95
N PRO A 234 32.24 -12.08 1.98
CA PRO A 234 31.10 -12.49 1.16
C PRO A 234 29.89 -12.98 1.97
N ALA A 235 30.13 -13.73 3.05
CA ALA A 235 29.07 -14.24 3.92
C ALA A 235 28.36 -13.12 4.68
N GLU A 236 29.09 -12.11 5.15
CA GLU A 236 28.49 -10.93 5.80
C GLU A 236 27.64 -10.12 4.81
N LEU A 237 28.07 -10.00 3.55
CA LEU A 237 27.27 -9.33 2.51
C LEU A 237 25.96 -10.07 2.23
N GLU A 238 26.00 -11.41 2.15
CA GLU A 238 24.80 -12.23 2.03
C GLU A 238 23.88 -12.04 3.23
N GLU A 239 24.41 -12.09 4.46
CA GLU A 239 23.64 -11.89 5.68
C GLU A 239 23.00 -10.50 5.75
N LEU A 240 23.73 -9.45 5.39
CA LEU A 240 23.21 -8.08 5.35
C LEU A 240 22.09 -7.92 4.31
N VAL A 241 22.20 -8.59 3.17
CA VAL A 241 21.20 -8.55 2.12
C VAL A 241 19.98 -9.40 2.48
N ASP A 242 20.15 -10.55 3.12
CA ASP A 242 19.06 -11.42 3.54
C ASP A 242 18.30 -10.85 4.74
N ASN A 243 18.99 -10.11 5.62
CA ASN A 243 18.42 -9.43 6.79
C ASN A 243 18.14 -7.95 6.55
N TRP A 244 17.84 -7.55 5.31
CA TRP A 244 17.58 -6.16 4.92
C TRP A 244 16.45 -5.50 5.73
N HIS A 245 15.49 -6.30 6.24
CA HIS A 245 14.38 -5.87 7.09
C HIS A 245 14.71 -5.76 8.59
N ALA A 246 15.97 -5.99 9.00
CA ALA A 246 16.43 -5.93 10.39
C ALA A 246 16.03 -4.63 11.10
N ILE A 247 15.98 -3.51 10.35
CA ILE A 247 15.53 -2.21 10.84
C ILE A 247 14.18 -2.24 11.55
N ILE A 248 13.25 -3.11 11.14
CA ILE A 248 11.94 -3.24 11.80
C ILE A 248 11.80 -4.49 12.66
N THR A 249 12.69 -5.48 12.54
CA THR A 249 12.60 -6.72 13.34
C THR A 249 13.46 -6.72 14.59
N ASP A 250 14.57 -5.98 14.60
CA ASP A 250 15.54 -6.02 15.71
C ASP A 250 15.25 -4.93 16.76
N THR A 251 14.47 -3.92 16.36
CA THR A 251 13.89 -2.91 17.26
C THR A 251 12.38 -2.83 17.02
N PRO A 252 11.59 -3.86 17.39
CA PRO A 252 10.16 -3.81 17.21
C PRO A 252 9.58 -2.82 18.22
N ARG A 253 9.31 -1.58 17.79
CA ARG A 253 8.25 -0.80 18.42
C ARG A 253 6.94 -1.45 18.01
N HIS A 254 6.01 -1.61 18.96
CA HIS A 254 4.62 -1.82 18.59
C HIS A 254 4.29 -0.77 17.54
N ALA A 255 3.79 -1.20 16.38
CA ALA A 255 3.29 -0.26 15.39
C ALA A 255 2.34 0.68 16.15
N ASP A 256 2.64 1.97 16.14
CA ASP A 256 1.63 2.96 16.49
C ASP A 256 0.40 2.61 15.65
N ALA A 257 -0.80 2.71 16.23
CA ALA A 257 -2.03 2.60 15.44
C ALA A 257 -1.78 3.45 14.19
N GLY A 258 -1.80 2.82 13.02
CA GLY A 258 -1.35 3.46 11.78
C GLY A 258 -2.01 4.83 11.64
N PRO A 259 -1.43 5.76 10.86
CA PRO A 259 -1.96 7.11 10.72
C PRO A 259 -3.48 7.05 10.61
N GLU A 260 -4.18 7.87 11.39
CA GLU A 260 -5.63 7.95 11.38
C GLU A 260 -6.06 8.00 9.92
N LEU A 261 -6.60 6.89 9.42
CA LEU A 261 -7.00 6.78 8.04
C LEU A 261 -8.20 7.71 7.93
N PHE A 262 -7.94 8.92 7.44
CA PHE A 262 -8.93 9.65 6.68
C PHE A 262 -9.16 8.80 5.44
N LEU A 263 -9.97 7.75 5.59
CA LEU A 263 -10.72 7.22 4.48
C LEU A 263 -11.40 8.46 3.91
N PRO A 264 -11.12 8.86 2.66
CA PRO A 264 -12.02 9.80 2.02
C PRO A 264 -13.40 9.21 2.22
N VAL A 265 -14.28 9.95 2.92
CA VAL A 265 -15.70 9.70 2.83
C VAL A 265 -15.91 9.54 1.33
N PRO A 266 -16.34 8.36 0.82
CA PRO A 266 -16.32 8.10 -0.61
C PRO A 266 -16.89 9.33 -1.27
N GLU A 267 -16.05 10.04 -2.05
CA GLU A 267 -16.55 11.21 -2.75
C GLU A 267 -17.80 10.71 -3.46
N LEU A 268 -18.93 11.33 -3.11
CA LEU A 268 -20.22 11.03 -3.70
C LEU A 268 -19.96 10.85 -5.19
N LEU A 269 -20.14 9.62 -5.71
CA LEU A 269 -19.92 9.29 -7.12
C LEU A 269 -20.46 10.45 -7.96
N PRO A 270 -19.72 10.97 -8.95
CA PRO A 270 -20.15 12.13 -9.72
C PRO A 270 -21.57 11.92 -10.27
N GLY A 271 -22.56 12.65 -9.73
CA GLY A 271 -23.98 12.51 -10.09
C GLY A 271 -24.87 11.78 -9.07
N SER A 272 -24.31 11.23 -8.00
CA SER A 272 -25.09 10.69 -6.88
C SER A 272 -25.77 11.82 -6.09
N ALA A 273 -27.00 11.58 -5.62
CA ALA A 273 -27.74 12.56 -4.85
C ALA A 273 -26.93 12.93 -3.59
N THR A 274 -26.61 14.22 -3.43
CA THR A 274 -25.83 14.76 -2.30
C THR A 274 -26.49 14.55 -0.95
N THR A 275 -27.76 14.13 -0.94
CA THR A 275 -28.56 13.83 0.24
C THR A 275 -29.40 12.58 -0.01
N THR A 276 -29.34 11.64 0.94
CA THR A 276 -30.25 10.50 0.97
C THR A 276 -31.48 10.88 1.80
N ASN A 277 -32.63 11.08 1.15
CA ASN A 277 -33.87 11.38 1.86
C ASN A 277 -34.44 10.11 2.49
N LEU A 278 -34.27 9.97 3.80
CA LEU A 278 -34.90 8.90 4.58
C LEU A 278 -36.37 9.23 4.87
N THR A 279 -37.22 8.21 5.00
CA THR A 279 -38.58 8.38 5.51
C THR A 279 -38.57 8.63 7.03
N ALA A 280 -39.67 9.14 7.58
CA ALA A 280 -39.80 9.29 9.04
C ALA A 280 -39.68 7.94 9.78
N ALA A 281 -40.18 6.86 9.18
CA ALA A 281 -40.06 5.51 9.72
C ALA A 281 -38.60 5.02 9.73
N GLN A 282 -37.87 5.22 8.62
CA GLN A 282 -36.44 4.87 8.53
C GLN A 282 -35.59 5.68 9.52
N ARG A 283 -35.83 6.99 9.64
CA ARG A 283 -35.13 7.82 10.64
C ARG A 283 -35.41 7.34 12.07
N THR A 284 -36.66 7.01 12.38
CA THR A 284 -37.05 6.53 13.71
C THR A 284 -36.34 5.21 14.04
N ALA A 285 -36.35 4.24 13.12
CA ALA A 285 -35.71 2.95 13.34
C ALA A 285 -34.18 3.06 13.48
N LEU A 286 -33.52 3.91 12.69
CA LEU A 286 -32.09 4.19 12.85
C LEU A 286 -31.78 4.87 14.19
N ARG A 287 -32.61 5.83 14.64
CA ARG A 287 -32.43 6.48 15.94
C ARG A 287 -32.57 5.50 17.10
N GLU A 288 -33.56 4.62 17.05
CA GLU A 288 -33.72 3.56 18.04
C GLU A 288 -32.51 2.62 18.07
N LEU A 289 -31.99 2.24 16.90
CA LEU A 289 -30.76 1.48 16.79
C LEU A 289 -29.59 2.24 17.42
N LEU A 290 -29.38 3.52 17.08
CA LEU A 290 -28.32 4.40 17.60
C LEU A 290 -28.44 4.72 19.10
N ALA A 291 -29.64 4.59 19.69
CA ALA A 291 -29.88 4.85 21.11
C ALA A 291 -29.49 3.68 22.02
N LEU A 292 -29.18 2.50 21.46
CA LEU A 292 -28.70 1.37 22.24
C LEU A 292 -27.32 1.67 22.86
N PRO A 293 -27.06 1.26 24.11
CA PRO A 293 -25.73 1.32 24.71
C PRO A 293 -24.69 0.57 23.84
N LEU A 294 -23.43 1.02 23.85
CA LEU A 294 -22.36 0.33 23.12
C LEU A 294 -22.15 -1.12 23.62
N GLU A 295 -22.44 -1.35 24.90
CA GLU A 295 -22.35 -2.65 25.56
C GLU A 295 -23.67 -3.44 25.49
N ALA A 296 -24.63 -3.02 24.65
CA ALA A 296 -25.88 -3.73 24.46
C ALA A 296 -25.62 -5.17 24.00
N ASP A 297 -26.43 -6.09 24.53
CA ASP A 297 -26.37 -7.50 24.15
C ASP A 297 -26.56 -7.68 22.63
N THR A 298 -25.76 -8.56 22.02
CA THR A 298 -25.77 -8.80 20.57
C THR A 298 -27.17 -9.15 20.06
N ALA A 299 -27.99 -9.89 20.82
CA ALA A 299 -29.35 -10.22 20.41
C ALA A 299 -30.25 -8.98 20.38
N LEU A 300 -30.06 -8.03 21.30
CA LEU A 300 -30.78 -6.76 21.31
C LEU A 300 -30.39 -5.88 20.11
N VAL A 301 -29.10 -5.85 19.77
CA VAL A 301 -28.58 -5.12 18.59
C VAL A 301 -29.11 -5.73 17.30
N VAL A 302 -29.11 -7.07 17.18
CA VAL A 302 -29.68 -7.79 16.03
C VAL A 302 -31.18 -7.50 15.88
N ALA A 303 -31.95 -7.52 16.97
CA ALA A 303 -33.38 -7.19 16.92
C ALA A 303 -33.65 -5.74 16.48
N ALA A 304 -32.82 -4.79 16.89
CA ALA A 304 -32.92 -3.40 16.41
C ALA A 304 -32.54 -3.25 14.93
N LEU A 305 -31.56 -4.04 14.45
CA LEU A 305 -31.20 -4.10 13.04
C LEU A 305 -32.33 -4.71 12.20
N ASP A 306 -32.96 -5.79 12.67
CA ASP A 306 -34.14 -6.39 12.03
C ASP A 306 -35.25 -5.35 11.83
N LYS A 307 -35.59 -4.63 12.91
CA LYS A 307 -36.59 -3.55 12.86
C LYS A 307 -36.21 -2.44 11.90
N ALA A 308 -34.93 -2.06 11.82
CA ALA A 308 -34.46 -1.08 10.86
C ALA A 308 -34.61 -1.60 9.43
N LEU A 309 -34.15 -2.82 9.14
CA LEU A 309 -34.19 -3.44 7.81
C LEU A 309 -35.61 -3.58 7.26
N GLU A 310 -36.60 -3.86 8.12
CA GLU A 310 -38.03 -3.88 7.74
C GLU A 310 -38.50 -2.56 7.11
N THR A 311 -37.92 -1.43 7.53
CA THR A 311 -38.27 -0.09 6.99
C THR A 311 -37.59 0.23 5.65
N PHE A 312 -36.60 -0.56 5.24
CA PHE A 312 -35.84 -0.35 4.01
C PHE A 312 -36.31 -1.20 2.82
N ALA A 313 -37.30 -2.08 3.01
CA ALA A 313 -37.86 -2.94 1.96
C ALA A 313 -36.78 -3.49 1.03
N LEU A 314 -35.93 -4.39 1.55
CA LEU A 314 -34.91 -5.06 0.75
C LEU A 314 -35.61 -5.81 -0.39
N ALA A 315 -35.54 -5.27 -1.61
CA ALA A 315 -35.92 -5.99 -2.80
C ALA A 315 -35.00 -7.20 -2.93
N ASP A 316 -35.54 -8.43 -2.77
CA ASP A 316 -34.93 -9.74 -2.99
C ASP A 316 -33.42 -9.72 -3.32
N ARG A 317 -32.59 -9.30 -2.34
CA ARG A 317 -31.15 -9.39 -2.48
C ARG A 317 -30.74 -10.78 -2.00
N PRO A 318 -30.02 -11.56 -2.80
CA PRO A 318 -29.54 -12.86 -2.35
C PRO A 318 -28.66 -12.65 -1.11
N ASP A 319 -28.82 -13.54 -0.12
CA ASP A 319 -27.88 -13.61 1.00
C ASP A 319 -26.46 -13.68 0.43
N PRO A 320 -25.54 -12.80 0.85
CA PRO A 320 -24.16 -12.85 0.37
C PRO A 320 -23.59 -14.23 0.68
N VAL A 321 -23.09 -14.89 -0.36
CA VAL A 321 -22.54 -16.24 -0.28
C VAL A 321 -21.27 -16.19 0.59
N LEU A 322 -21.30 -16.87 1.73
CA LEU A 322 -20.12 -17.11 2.56
C LEU A 322 -19.08 -17.90 1.74
N ALA A 323 -18.03 -17.22 1.29
CA ALA A 323 -16.93 -17.88 0.59
C ALA A 323 -15.95 -18.58 1.55
N ASN A 324 -15.93 -18.22 2.85
CA ASN A 324 -15.03 -18.82 3.84
C ASN A 324 -15.54 -18.69 5.29
N SER A 325 -15.10 -19.62 6.14
CA SER A 325 -15.59 -19.83 7.52
C SER A 325 -14.68 -19.22 8.61
N ARG A 326 -13.83 -18.24 8.29
CA ARG A 326 -12.94 -17.60 9.29
C ARG A 326 -13.43 -16.19 9.62
N LYS A 327 -13.39 -15.84 10.90
CA LYS A 327 -13.88 -14.56 11.46
C LYS A 327 -13.56 -13.29 10.66
N PHE A 328 -12.38 -13.19 10.04
CA PHE A 328 -11.98 -12.01 9.26
C PHE A 328 -12.49 -12.01 7.81
N ASP A 329 -12.59 -13.20 7.19
CA ASP A 329 -13.19 -13.33 5.85
C ASP A 329 -14.70 -13.00 5.91
N VAL A 330 -15.33 -13.31 7.05
CA VAL A 330 -16.70 -12.89 7.37
C VAL A 330 -16.81 -11.36 7.36
N TYR A 331 -15.94 -10.63 8.07
CA TYR A 331 -15.95 -9.15 8.02
C TYR A 331 -15.81 -8.59 6.61
N ASP A 332 -14.81 -9.06 5.86
CA ASP A 332 -14.52 -8.53 4.51
C ASP A 332 -15.64 -8.85 3.50
N SER A 333 -16.31 -10.00 3.63
CA SER A 333 -17.45 -10.36 2.80
C SER A 333 -18.68 -9.47 3.01
N TYR A 334 -18.81 -8.89 4.22
CA TYR A 334 -19.97 -8.11 4.61
C TYR A 334 -19.77 -6.61 4.37
N PHE A 335 -18.58 -6.06 4.63
CA PHE A 335 -18.33 -4.62 4.44
C PHE A 335 -18.04 -4.20 2.99
N ASN A 336 -18.00 -5.13 2.03
CA ASN A 336 -17.92 -4.86 0.58
C ASN A 336 -19.27 -4.46 -0.04
N VAL A 337 -20.02 -3.57 0.60
CA VAL A 337 -21.23 -3.00 0.00
C VAL A 337 -20.81 -1.88 -0.95
N GLN A 338 -20.70 -2.17 -2.24
CA GLN A 338 -20.38 -1.15 -3.25
C GLN A 338 -21.57 -0.20 -3.43
N ARG A 339 -21.31 1.12 -3.46
CA ARG A 339 -22.24 2.09 -4.05
C ARG A 339 -22.11 1.96 -5.56
N THR A 340 -23.15 1.49 -6.23
CA THR A 340 -23.25 1.58 -7.69
C THR A 340 -24.20 2.71 -8.05
N ASP A 341 -24.07 3.30 -9.25
CA ASP A 341 -24.99 4.35 -9.74
C ASP A 341 -26.47 3.89 -9.79
N ALA A 342 -26.70 2.57 -9.76
CA ALA A 342 -28.03 1.96 -9.71
C ALA A 342 -28.62 1.88 -8.29
N ASP A 343 -27.82 2.04 -7.25
CA ASP A 343 -28.23 1.86 -5.86
C ASP A 343 -28.45 3.21 -5.16
N THR A 344 -29.73 3.54 -4.99
CA THR A 344 -30.16 4.69 -4.18
C THR A 344 -29.55 4.61 -2.76
N GLY A 345 -29.26 5.76 -2.13
CA GLY A 345 -28.73 5.81 -0.76
C GLY A 345 -29.45 4.91 0.27
N PRO A 346 -30.79 4.73 0.23
CA PRO A 346 -31.49 3.78 1.09
C PRO A 346 -31.14 2.31 0.82
N ALA A 347 -30.89 1.91 -0.44
CA ALA A 347 -30.48 0.55 -0.79
C ALA A 347 -29.06 0.23 -0.29
N PHE A 348 -28.15 1.21 -0.37
CA PHE A 348 -26.83 1.09 0.25
C PHE A 348 -26.93 0.96 1.78
N LEU A 349 -27.74 1.80 2.42
CA LEU A 349 -27.93 1.76 3.87
C LEU A 349 -28.54 0.43 4.32
N ALA A 350 -29.50 -0.11 3.56
CA ALA A 350 -30.06 -1.44 3.79
C ALA A 350 -28.99 -2.53 3.67
N GLY A 351 -28.11 -2.46 2.65
CA GLY A 351 -26.98 -3.37 2.48
C GLY A 351 -26.00 -3.31 3.64
N LEU A 352 -25.64 -2.11 4.10
CA LEU A 352 -24.76 -1.90 5.26
C LEU A 352 -25.35 -2.50 6.55
N LEU A 353 -26.63 -2.22 6.82
CA LEU A 353 -27.34 -2.76 7.99
C LEU A 353 -27.43 -4.29 7.94
N GLN A 354 -27.74 -4.86 6.77
CA GLN A 354 -27.83 -6.30 6.56
C GLN A 354 -26.48 -6.99 6.75
N ALA A 355 -25.43 -6.39 6.20
CA ALA A 355 -24.07 -6.87 6.34
C ALA A 355 -23.62 -6.91 7.81
N TYR A 356 -23.86 -5.82 8.53
CA TYR A 356 -23.56 -5.73 9.94
C TYR A 356 -24.33 -6.75 10.78
N ARG A 357 -25.64 -6.92 10.50
CA ARG A 357 -26.48 -7.94 11.14
C ARG A 357 -25.90 -9.34 10.94
N ASN A 358 -25.50 -9.66 9.72
CA ASN A 358 -24.98 -10.98 9.38
C ASN A 358 -23.62 -11.26 10.05
N VAL A 359 -22.75 -10.25 10.16
CA VAL A 359 -21.52 -10.31 10.96
C VAL A 359 -21.85 -10.67 12.42
N LEU A 360 -22.77 -9.93 13.05
CA LEU A 360 -23.13 -10.18 14.45
C LEU A 360 -23.69 -11.59 14.68
N GLN A 361 -24.53 -12.09 13.78
CA GLN A 361 -25.12 -13.42 13.88
C GLN A 361 -24.08 -14.53 13.68
N ASN A 362 -23.20 -14.40 12.68
CA ASN A 362 -22.17 -15.40 12.39
C ASN A 362 -21.09 -15.45 13.48
N LEU A 363 -20.78 -14.29 14.09
CA LEU A 363 -19.79 -14.16 15.15
C LEU A 363 -20.40 -14.22 16.56
N ALA A 364 -21.64 -14.71 16.70
CA ALA A 364 -22.26 -15.02 17.99
C ALA A 364 -21.98 -16.46 18.45
N VAL A 365 -21.43 -17.33 17.58
CA VAL A 365 -21.22 -18.76 17.86
C VAL A 365 -19.71 -19.07 17.96
N PRO A 366 -19.25 -19.78 19.01
CA PRO A 366 -17.85 -20.25 19.09
C PRO A 366 -17.48 -21.16 17.91
N PRO A 367 -16.20 -21.16 17.46
CA PRO A 367 -15.04 -20.52 18.06
C PRO A 367 -14.82 -19.05 17.65
N ASP A 368 -15.60 -18.53 16.70
CA ASP A 368 -15.40 -17.21 16.08
C ASP A 368 -16.12 -16.07 16.81
N SER A 369 -16.47 -16.26 18.08
CA SER A 369 -17.24 -15.29 18.85
C SER A 369 -16.56 -13.93 18.93
N LEU A 370 -17.33 -12.84 18.83
CA LEU A 370 -16.84 -11.50 19.12
C LEU A 370 -16.32 -11.41 20.56
N THR A 371 -15.13 -10.83 20.72
CA THR A 371 -14.61 -10.48 22.03
C THR A 371 -15.33 -9.25 22.59
N VAL A 372 -15.19 -9.03 23.90
CA VAL A 372 -15.71 -7.84 24.60
C VAL A 372 -15.17 -6.53 24.00
N LEU A 373 -14.04 -6.56 23.27
CA LEU A 373 -13.46 -5.39 22.62
C LEU A 373 -13.91 -5.22 21.15
N GLU A 374 -14.17 -6.31 20.43
CA GLU A 374 -14.52 -6.24 19.00
C GLU A 374 -15.97 -5.81 18.77
N ALA A 375 -16.92 -6.21 19.64
CA ALA A 375 -18.33 -5.83 19.46
C ALA A 375 -18.56 -4.31 19.56
N PRO A 376 -17.97 -3.58 20.54
CA PRO A 376 -18.07 -2.12 20.58
C PRO A 376 -17.40 -1.42 19.40
N LEU A 377 -16.29 -1.95 18.86
CA LEU A 377 -15.59 -1.36 17.72
C LEU A 377 -16.41 -1.47 16.42
N LEU A 378 -17.00 -2.65 16.18
CA LEU A 378 -17.96 -2.86 15.10
C LEU A 378 -19.12 -1.89 15.23
N ARG A 379 -19.61 -1.72 16.45
CA ARG A 379 -20.72 -0.82 16.73
C ARG A 379 -20.38 0.63 16.39
N ILE A 380 -19.22 1.12 16.82
CA ILE A 380 -18.73 2.47 16.49
C ILE A 380 -18.60 2.65 14.97
N ALA A 381 -18.08 1.64 14.24
CA ALA A 381 -17.97 1.70 12.79
C ALA A 381 -19.34 1.83 12.10
N LEU A 382 -20.34 1.07 12.55
CA LEU A 382 -21.72 1.18 12.06
C LEU A 382 -22.31 2.56 12.36
N GLU A 383 -22.18 3.06 13.58
CA GLU A 383 -22.73 4.38 13.96
C GLU A 383 -22.10 5.50 13.15
N THR A 384 -20.78 5.44 12.96
CA THR A 384 -20.03 6.39 12.13
C THR A 384 -20.56 6.38 10.70
N ALA A 385 -20.74 5.19 10.11
CA ALA A 385 -21.29 5.05 8.77
C ALA A 385 -22.75 5.55 8.67
N ILE A 386 -23.60 5.26 9.65
CA ILE A 386 -24.99 5.74 9.69
C ILE A 386 -25.05 7.28 9.80
N ARG A 387 -24.18 7.90 10.61
CA ARG A 387 -24.13 9.36 10.78
C ARG A 387 -23.72 10.13 9.53
N THR A 388 -23.12 9.46 8.54
CA THR A 388 -22.86 10.07 7.22
C THR A 388 -24.14 10.32 6.41
N PHE A 389 -25.25 9.68 6.79
CA PHE A 389 -26.59 9.98 6.26
C PHE A 389 -27.21 11.05 7.16
N THR A 390 -27.60 12.19 6.61
CA THR A 390 -28.23 13.28 7.37
C THR A 390 -29.51 12.78 8.05
N ILE A 391 -29.44 12.47 9.35
CA ILE A 391 -30.60 12.04 10.17
C ILE A 391 -31.31 13.25 10.83
N GLU A 392 -30.77 14.45 10.64
CA GLU A 392 -31.30 15.71 11.19
C GLU A 392 -32.61 16.12 10.53
N GLU A 393 -33.47 16.76 11.34
CA GLU A 393 -34.77 17.28 10.94
C GLU A 393 -34.57 18.45 9.98
N THR A 394 -35.10 18.33 8.76
CA THR A 394 -35.63 19.50 8.08
C THR A 394 -36.95 19.82 8.76
N ASP A 395 -36.87 20.61 9.84
CA ASP A 395 -38.04 21.34 10.32
C ASP A 395 -38.50 22.27 9.19
N VAL A 396 -39.66 21.96 8.61
CA VAL A 396 -40.47 22.87 7.81
C VAL A 396 -41.78 23.10 8.53
#